data_AF-A0A7C3FH51-F1
#
_entry.id   AF-A0A7C3FH51-F1
#
_cell.length_a   1.000
_cell.length_b   1.000
_cell.length_c   1.000
_cell.angle_alpha   90.00
_cell.angle_beta   90.00
_cell.angle_gamma   90.00
#
_symmetry.space_group_name_H-M   'P 1'
#
loop_
_entity.id
_entity.type
_entity.pdbx_description
1 polymer ?
#
loop_
_entity_poly.entity_id
_entity_poly.type
_entity_poly.pdbx_seq_one_letter_code
_entity_poly.pdbx_strand_id
1 'polypeptide(L)' 'MSVGIERVRELRRRRRRKKKLRYLRARLARAEDPQERQRLIQKMRRISRRAPIPEL' A
#
# COMPACT_ATOMS: atom_id res chain seq x y z
N MET A 1 11.34 -23.80 14.08
CA MET A 1 11.17 -23.18 12.75
C MET A 1 12.40 -22.34 12.46
N SER A 2 13.05 -22.51 11.31
CA SER A 2 14.35 -21.90 11.01
C SER A 2 14.22 -20.40 10.70
N VAL A 3 14.89 -19.56 11.49
CA VAL A 3 14.87 -18.08 11.47
C VAL A 3 15.04 -17.49 10.06
N GLY A 4 15.78 -18.16 9.18
CA GLY A 4 15.94 -17.75 7.77
C GLY A 4 14.64 -17.75 6.95
N ILE A 5 13.74 -18.72 7.16
CA ILE A 5 12.47 -18.82 6.41
C ILE A 5 11.52 -17.70 6.82
N GLU A 6 11.44 -17.37 8.11
CA GLU A 6 10.61 -16.28 8.62
C GLU A 6 11.07 -14.92 8.09
N ARG A 7 12.39 -14.68 8.06
CA ARG A 7 12.96 -13.45 7.51
C ARG A 7 12.69 -13.30 6.02
N VAL A 8 12.79 -14.37 5.23
CA VAL A 8 12.43 -14.36 3.80
C VAL A 8 10.93 -14.07 3.61
N ARG A 9 10.05 -14.68 4.42
CA ARG A 9 8.61 -14.41 4.38
C ARG A 9 8.30 -12.95 4.72
N GLU A 10 8.96 -12.39 5.72
CA GLU A 10 8.81 -10.98 6.09
C GLU A 10 9.24 -10.04 4.96
N LEU A 11 10.41 -10.27 4.36
CA LEU A 11 10.90 -9.50 3.22
C LEU A 11 9.93 -9.55 2.03
N ARG A 12 9.39 -10.74 1.73
CA ARG A 12 8.36 -10.91 0.68
C ARG A 12 7.09 -10.12 1.01
N ARG A 13 6.61 -10.15 2.26
CA ARG A 13 5.45 -9.35 2.71
C ARG A 13 5.72 -7.85 2.56
N ARG A 14 6.89 -7.37 2.99
CA ARG A 14 7.30 -5.96 2.84
C ARG A 14 7.34 -5.53 1.36
N ARG A 15 7.94 -6.34 0.49
CA ARG A 15 7.99 -6.07 -0.97
C ARG A 15 6.59 -6.01 -1.59
N ARG A 16 5.71 -6.96 -1.26
CA ARG A 16 4.32 -6.98 -1.75
C ARG A 16 3.55 -5.75 -1.29
N ARG A 17 3.67 -5.36 -0.01
CA ARG A 17 3.05 -4.13 0.54
C ARG A 17 3.54 -2.89 -0.22
N LYS A 18 4.86 -2.74 -0.42
CA LYS A 18 5.44 -1.62 -1.19
C LYS A 18 4.90 -1.57 -2.64
N LYS A 19 4.88 -2.72 -3.34
CA LYS A 19 4.34 -2.81 -4.71
C LYS A 19 2.87 -2.40 -4.76
N LYS A 20 2.07 -2.86 -3.80
CA LYS A 20 0.63 -2.52 -3.74
C LYS A 20 0.41 -1.04 -3.47
N LEU A 21 1.15 -0.44 -2.53
CA LEU A 21 1.06 0.99 -2.24
C LEU A 21 1.46 1.84 -3.45
N ARG A 22 2.52 1.47 -4.18
CA ARG A 22 2.92 2.16 -5.42
C ARG A 22 1.81 2.12 -6.47
N TYR A 23 1.18 0.96 -6.67
CA TYR A 23 0.05 0.82 -7.58
C TYR A 23 -1.14 1.70 -7.18
N LEU A 24 -1.51 1.71 -5.90
CA LEU A 24 -2.63 2.53 -5.41
C LEU A 24 -2.36 4.03 -5.54
N ARG A 25 -1.11 4.47 -5.33
CA ARG A 25 -0.71 5.87 -5.57
C ARG A 25 -0.83 6.27 -7.03
N ALA A 26 -0.34 5.43 -7.94
CA ALA A 26 -0.45 5.69 -9.37
C ALA A 26 -1.92 5.77 -9.82
N ARG A 27 -2.79 4.92 -9.25
CA ARG A 27 -4.22 4.95 -9.51
C ARG A 27 -4.89 6.18 -8.92
N LEU A 28 -4.50 6.59 -7.70
CA LEU A 28 -5.01 7.81 -7.06
C LEU A 28 -4.66 9.06 -7.87
N ALA A 29 -3.45 9.13 -8.44
CA ALA A 29 -3.01 10.25 -9.26
C ALA A 29 -3.85 10.42 -10.55
N ARG A 30 -4.49 9.35 -11.03
CA ARG A 30 -5.33 9.35 -12.24
C ARG A 30 -6.83 9.35 -11.93
N ALA A 31 -7.22 9.20 -10.66
CA ALA A 31 -8.61 9.14 -10.27
C ALA A 31 -9.19 10.56 -10.19
N GLU A 32 -10.16 10.82 -11.06
CA GLU A 32 -10.90 12.09 -11.15
C GLU A 32 -12.14 12.08 -10.24
N ASP A 33 -12.77 10.92 -10.07
CA ASP A 33 -13.92 10.75 -9.18
C ASP A 33 -13.50 10.89 -7.70
N PRO A 34 -14.06 11.87 -6.95
CA PRO A 34 -13.81 12.04 -5.53
C PRO A 34 -14.09 10.79 -4.69
N GLN A 35 -15.12 9.99 -5.05
CA GLN A 35 -15.44 8.78 -4.32
C GLN A 35 -14.39 7.68 -4.54
N GLU A 36 -13.95 7.46 -5.78
CA GLU A 36 -12.84 6.55 -6.08
C GLU A 36 -11.57 6.97 -5.34
N ARG A 37 -11.24 8.26 -5.35
CA ARG A 37 -10.08 8.79 -4.60
C ARG A 37 -10.16 8.42 -3.13
N GLN A 38 -11.29 8.67 -2.47
CA GLN A 38 -11.47 8.36 -1.06
C GLN A 38 -11.36 6.86 -0.76
N ARG A 39 -11.91 5.99 -1.64
CA ARG A 39 -11.78 4.53 -1.53
C ARG A 39 -10.33 4.08 -1.64
N LEU A 40 -9.55 4.65 -2.57
CA LEU A 40 -8.14 4.33 -2.75
C LEU A 40 -7.31 4.76 -1.53
N ILE A 41 -7.57 5.95 -1.01
CA ILE A 41 -6.98 6.48 0.23
C ILE A 41 -7.24 5.52 1.40
N GLN A 42 -8.51 5.15 1.65
CA GLN A 42 -8.85 4.20 2.72
C GLN A 42 -8.15 2.86 2.55
N LYS A 43 -8.05 2.36 1.31
CA LYS A 43 -7.35 1.10 1.00
C LYS A 43 -5.85 1.20 1.31
N MET A 44 -5.22 2.35 1.05
CA MET A 44 -3.83 2.61 1.42
C MET A 44 -3.66 2.65 2.95
N ARG A 45 -4.55 3.32 3.70
CA ARG A 45 -4.53 3.36 5.18
C ARG A 45 -4.65 1.96 5.81
N ARG A 46 -5.47 1.07 5.24
CA ARG A 46 -5.59 -0.33 5.69
C ARG A 46 -4.31 -1.14 5.49
N ILE A 47 -3.57 -0.91 4.41
CA ILE A 47 -2.31 -1.62 4.12
C ILE A 47 -1.16 -1.11 4.98
N SER A 48 -1.14 0.19 5.25
CA SER A 48 -0.16 0.81 6.14
C SER A 48 -0.81 2.00 6.83
N ARG A 49 -1.02 1.87 8.15
CA ARG A 49 -1.56 2.94 9.01
C ARG A 49 -0.76 4.24 8.92
N ARG A 50 0.54 4.16 8.58
CA ARG A 50 1.45 5.29 8.43
C ARG A 50 1.80 5.57 6.97
N ALA A 51 1.05 5.06 6.00
CA ALA A 51 1.30 5.43 4.61
C ALA A 51 1.21 6.94 4.50
N PRO A 52 2.26 7.65 4.02
CA PRO A 52 2.07 9.00 3.53
C PRO A 52 1.16 8.86 2.32
N ILE A 53 -0.07 9.29 2.52
CA ILE A 53 -1.04 9.50 1.47
C ILE A 53 -0.80 10.96 1.10
N PRO A 54 -0.43 11.24 -0.16
CA PRO A 54 -0.44 12.60 -0.65
C PRO A 54 -1.92 13.01 -0.61
N GLU A 55 -2.33 13.64 0.49
CA GLU A 55 -3.64 14.24 0.61
C GLU A 55 -3.42 15.74 0.53
N LEU A 56 -4.06 16.30 -0.50
CA LEU A 56 -4.20 17.71 -0.84
C LEU A 56 -2.97 18.31 -1.53
#